data_AF-A0A939KLB9-F1
#
_entry.id   AF-A0A939KLB9-F1
#
_cell.length_a   1.000
_cell.length_b   1.000
_cell.length_c   1.000
_cell.angle_alpha   90.00
_cell.angle_beta   90.00
_cell.angle_gamma   90.00
#
_symmetry.space_group_name_H-M   'P 1'
#
loop_
_entity.id
_entity.type
_entity.pdbx_description
1 polymer ?
#
loop_
_entity_poly.entity_id
_entity_poly.type
_entity_poly.pdbx_seq_one_letter_code
_entity_poly.pdbx_strand_id
1 'polypeptide(L)'
;MAEISSVRSGFIAADVTGNKTLTAADSGVVQRVTANATITLPSTALGLTFAVQAGVTTAGKLPTISVAPAALDGVTGNGFTAAVNKAISLDTTAGRTGDLFIIRGTGTAGVTGWVVDSVIGTWTRAA
;
A
#
# COMPACT_ATOMS: atom_id res chain seq x y z
N MET A 1 -4.00 -19.61 6.35
CA MET A 1 -5.13 -19.01 7.08
C MET A 1 -4.66 -17.63 7.50
N ALA A 2 -5.17 -16.56 6.88
CA ALA A 2 -4.79 -15.20 7.25
C ALA A 2 -5.66 -14.78 8.44
N GLU A 3 -5.04 -14.47 9.57
CA GLU A 3 -5.74 -13.99 10.76
C GLU A 3 -6.19 -12.55 10.52
N ILE A 4 -7.50 -12.33 10.57
CA ILE A 4 -8.10 -11.00 10.46
C ILE A 4 -8.09 -10.38 11.86
N SER A 5 -7.25 -9.39 12.10
CA SER A 5 -7.13 -8.70 13.39
C SER A 5 -7.66 -7.28 13.25
N SER A 6 -8.68 -6.87 14.00
CA SER A 6 -9.25 -5.51 13.89
C SER A 6 -8.27 -4.46 14.46
N VAL A 7 -7.72 -3.57 13.63
CA VAL A 7 -6.75 -2.53 14.08
C VAL A 7 -7.42 -1.29 14.64
N ARG A 8 -8.66 -1.04 14.22
CA ARG A 8 -9.53 0.05 14.69
C ARG A 8 -10.95 -0.48 14.56
N SER A 9 -11.75 -0.37 15.62
CA SER A 9 -13.14 -0.87 15.71
C SER A 9 -13.94 -0.53 14.44
N GLY A 10 -14.01 -1.46 13.47
CA GLY A 10 -14.73 -1.28 12.21
C GLY A 10 -14.01 -1.72 10.92
N PHE A 11 -12.68 -1.83 10.88
CA PHE A 11 -11.96 -2.25 9.66
C PHE A 11 -11.44 -3.70 9.74
N ILE A 12 -11.71 -4.47 8.69
CA ILE A 12 -11.10 -5.78 8.45
C ILE A 12 -9.65 -5.55 8.03
N ALA A 13 -8.69 -6.10 8.78
CA ALA A 13 -7.29 -6.05 8.41
C ALA A 13 -6.66 -7.43 8.40
N ALA A 14 -5.76 -7.67 7.44
CA ALA A 14 -4.95 -8.86 7.34
C ALA A 14 -3.49 -8.51 7.61
N ASP A 15 -2.85 -9.26 8.50
CA ASP A 15 -1.43 -9.06 8.78
C ASP A 15 -0.57 -9.58 7.62
N VAL A 16 0.39 -8.75 7.21
CA VAL A 16 1.34 -9.02 6.13
C VAL A 16 2.74 -9.11 6.73
N THR A 17 3.26 -10.32 6.80
CA THR A 17 4.53 -10.67 7.45
C THR A 17 5.69 -10.85 6.46
N GLY A 18 5.51 -10.43 5.21
CA GLY A 18 6.51 -10.50 4.15
C GLY A 18 5.96 -9.98 2.82
N ASN A 19 6.66 -10.26 1.72
CA ASN A 19 6.23 -9.82 0.39
C ASN A 19 4.86 -10.41 0.03
N LYS A 20 3.99 -9.59 -0.54
CA LYS A 20 2.62 -10.00 -0.93
C LYS A 20 2.22 -9.37 -2.25
N THR A 21 1.70 -10.18 -3.16
CA THR A 21 0.98 -9.67 -4.34
C THR A 21 -0.51 -9.57 -3.99
N LEU A 22 -1.09 -8.39 -4.13
CA LEU A 22 -2.50 -8.17 -3.88
C LEU A 22 -3.33 -8.64 -5.07
N THR A 23 -4.54 -9.09 -4.76
CA THR A 23 -5.54 -9.51 -5.72
C THR A 23 -6.81 -8.69 -5.54
N ALA A 24 -7.78 -8.83 -6.45
CA ALA A 24 -9.08 -8.18 -6.29
C ALA A 24 -9.78 -8.55 -4.97
N ALA A 25 -9.51 -9.74 -4.41
CA ALA A 25 -10.08 -10.19 -3.13
C ALA A 25 -9.53 -9.44 -1.91
N ASP A 26 -8.35 -8.81 -2.05
CA ASP A 26 -7.75 -7.99 -0.98
C ASP A 26 -8.31 -6.55 -0.97
N SER A 27 -9.15 -6.20 -1.94
CA SER A 27 -9.77 -4.88 -2.04
C SER A 27 -10.70 -4.63 -0.85
N GLY A 28 -10.59 -3.48 -0.21
CA GLY A 28 -11.34 -3.14 1.00
C GLY A 28 -10.82 -3.76 2.31
N VAL A 29 -9.78 -4.60 2.26
CA VAL A 29 -9.09 -5.12 3.45
C VAL A 29 -7.81 -4.33 3.70
N VAL A 30 -7.61 -3.89 4.93
CA VAL A 30 -6.38 -3.20 5.33
C VAL A 30 -5.24 -4.21 5.40
N GLN A 31 -4.20 -4.00 4.60
CA GLN A 31 -2.97 -4.78 4.63
C GLN A 31 -2.08 -4.21 5.73
N ARG A 32 -2.13 -4.78 6.94
CA ARG A 32 -1.29 -4.32 8.05
C ARG A 32 0.07 -4.98 7.95
N VAL A 33 1.08 -4.21 7.61
CA VAL A 33 2.43 -4.73 7.39
C VAL A 33 3.17 -4.81 8.73
N THR A 34 3.60 -6.02 9.10
CA THR A 34 4.28 -6.33 10.38
C THR A 34 5.67 -6.94 10.15
N ALA A 35 6.20 -6.84 8.93
CA ALA A 35 7.58 -7.17 8.58
C ALA A 35 8.03 -6.30 7.40
N ASN A 36 9.34 -6.28 7.10
CA ASN A 36 9.81 -5.62 5.88
C ASN A 36 9.19 -6.32 4.66
N ALA A 37 8.52 -5.56 3.80
CA ALA A 37 7.72 -6.14 2.73
C ALA A 37 7.64 -5.23 1.51
N THR A 38 7.67 -5.87 0.34
CA THR A 38 7.17 -5.31 -0.91
C THR A 38 5.76 -5.83 -1.17
N ILE A 39 4.82 -4.90 -1.28
CA ILE A 39 3.43 -5.13 -1.67
C ILE A 39 3.30 -4.84 -3.16
N THR A 40 3.00 -5.85 -3.96
CA THR A 40 2.81 -5.71 -5.40
C THR A 40 1.33 -5.54 -5.68
N LEU A 41 0.94 -4.42 -6.30
CA LEU A 41 -0.42 -4.20 -6.78
C LEU A 41 -0.65 -5.03 -8.05
N PRO A 42 -1.87 -5.53 -8.28
CA PRO A 42 -2.23 -6.13 -9.56
C PRO A 42 -2.24 -5.05 -10.65
N SER A 43 -2.49 -5.47 -11.89
CA SER A 43 -2.86 -4.51 -12.94
C SER A 43 -4.08 -3.70 -12.51
N THR A 44 -4.07 -2.41 -12.84
CA THR A 44 -5.18 -1.53 -12.48
C THR A 44 -6.52 -2.00 -13.05
N ALA A 45 -7.56 -1.90 -12.23
CA ALA A 45 -8.95 -2.14 -12.63
C ALA A 45 -9.85 -1.17 -11.86
N LEU A 46 -10.96 -0.75 -12.50
CA LEU A 46 -11.97 0.08 -11.85
C LEU A 46 -12.58 -0.66 -10.65
N GLY A 47 -12.83 0.07 -9.57
CA GLY A 47 -13.44 -0.46 -8.36
C GLY A 47 -12.46 -1.14 -7.39
N LEU A 48 -11.18 -1.29 -7.74
CA LEU A 48 -10.16 -1.74 -6.80
C LEU A 48 -9.72 -0.61 -5.88
N THR A 49 -9.71 -0.89 -4.57
CA THR A 49 -9.20 0.01 -3.55
C THR A 49 -8.37 -0.78 -2.55
N PHE A 50 -7.10 -0.39 -2.41
CA PHE A 50 -6.19 -1.04 -1.46
C PHE A 50 -5.78 -0.05 -0.38
N ALA A 51 -5.74 -0.56 0.85
CA ALA A 51 -5.27 0.15 2.02
C ALA A 51 -4.05 -0.57 2.59
N VAL A 52 -2.92 0.12 2.73
CA VAL A 52 -1.69 -0.40 3.32
C VAL A 52 -1.39 0.39 4.58
N GLN A 53 -1.25 -0.30 5.70
CA GLN A 53 -0.99 0.30 7.00
C GLN A 53 0.34 -0.20 7.59
N ALA A 54 1.10 0.71 8.16
CA ALA A 54 2.28 0.37 8.94
C ALA A 54 1.90 -0.22 10.30
N GLY A 55 2.27 -1.47 10.55
CA GLY A 55 2.18 -2.09 11.86
C GLY A 55 3.46 -1.91 12.67
N VAL A 56 3.83 -2.97 13.38
CA VAL A 56 5.10 -3.12 14.09
C VAL A 56 5.71 -4.45 13.71
N THR A 57 7.03 -4.47 13.56
CA THR A 57 7.79 -5.72 13.42
C THR A 57 7.82 -6.50 14.74
N THR A 58 8.16 -7.78 14.67
CA THR A 58 8.38 -8.61 15.88
C THR A 58 9.49 -8.05 16.79
N ALA A 59 10.41 -7.26 16.23
CA ALA A 59 11.44 -6.52 16.96
C ALA A 59 10.97 -5.16 17.51
N GLY A 60 9.67 -4.83 17.42
CA GLY A 60 9.11 -3.56 17.90
C GLY A 60 9.47 -2.34 17.06
N LYS A 61 9.98 -2.51 15.84
CA LYS A 61 10.37 -1.43 14.92
C LYS A 61 9.32 -1.19 13.84
N LEU A 62 9.31 0.02 13.27
CA LEU A 62 8.57 0.32 12.05
C LEU A 62 9.12 -0.52 10.89
N PRO A 63 8.29 -1.21 10.10
CA PRO A 63 8.74 -1.97 8.95
C PRO A 63 9.13 -1.05 7.79
N THR A 64 10.07 -1.50 6.96
CA THR A 64 10.28 -0.93 5.63
C THR A 64 9.19 -1.46 4.70
N ILE A 65 8.34 -0.56 4.20
CA ILE A 65 7.22 -0.90 3.31
C ILE A 65 7.48 -0.28 1.95
N SER A 66 7.35 -1.09 0.91
CA SER A 66 7.32 -0.64 -0.48
C SER A 66 6.08 -1.16 -1.17
N VAL A 67 5.37 -0.31 -1.91
CA VAL A 67 4.16 -0.62 -2.67
C VAL A 67 4.47 -0.39 -4.15
N ALA A 68 4.59 -1.47 -4.90
CA ALA A 68 4.99 -1.45 -6.30
C ALA A 68 3.76 -1.68 -7.21
N PRO A 69 3.48 -0.81 -8.19
CA PRO A 69 2.48 -1.09 -9.21
C PRO A 69 2.97 -2.18 -10.17
N ALA A 70 2.05 -2.74 -10.96
CA ALA A 70 2.43 -3.55 -12.12
C ALA A 70 3.29 -2.72 -13.09
N ALA A 71 4.14 -3.38 -13.90
CA ALA A 71 5.16 -2.69 -14.71
C ALA A 71 4.61 -1.64 -15.69
N LEU A 72 3.37 -1.83 -16.18
CA LEU A 72 2.70 -0.89 -17.09
C LEU A 72 1.94 0.22 -16.36
N ASP A 73 1.81 0.11 -15.04
CA ASP A 73 1.02 1.03 -14.23
C ASP A 73 1.93 1.97 -13.43
N GLY A 74 1.49 3.22 -13.35
CA GLY A 74 2.06 4.25 -12.50
C GLY A 74 1.12 4.60 -11.36
N VAL A 75 1.67 5.28 -10.36
CA VAL A 75 0.90 5.85 -9.27
C VAL A 75 0.99 7.37 -9.30
N THR A 76 -0.16 8.04 -9.23
CA THR A 76 -0.30 9.50 -9.15
C THR A 76 -1.10 9.93 -7.92
N GLY A 77 -1.20 11.24 -7.67
CA GLY A 77 -1.79 11.78 -6.45
C GLY A 77 -0.72 12.09 -5.39
N ASN A 78 -1.11 12.74 -4.30
CA ASN A 78 -0.19 13.17 -3.23
C ASN A 78 1.04 13.97 -3.73
N GLY A 79 0.89 14.73 -4.83
CA GLY A 79 1.99 15.49 -5.44
C GLY A 79 3.01 14.63 -6.23
N PHE A 80 2.78 13.34 -6.42
CA PHE A 80 3.67 12.47 -7.18
C PHE A 80 3.61 12.77 -8.68
N THR A 81 4.78 12.86 -9.31
CA THR A 81 4.92 12.93 -10.76
C THR A 81 4.54 11.59 -11.39
N ALA A 82 3.69 11.64 -12.42
CA ALA A 82 3.20 10.45 -13.10
C ALA A 82 4.33 9.72 -13.84
N ALA A 83 4.60 8.48 -13.44
CA ALA A 83 5.51 7.58 -14.14
C ALA A 83 5.19 6.12 -13.79
N VAL A 84 5.36 5.23 -14.77
CA VAL A 84 5.13 3.79 -14.65
C VAL A 84 6.22 3.11 -13.84
N ASN A 85 5.89 1.98 -13.21
CA ASN A 85 6.84 1.11 -12.52
C ASN A 85 7.67 1.83 -11.43
N LYS A 86 7.00 2.70 -10.66
CA LYS A 86 7.63 3.44 -9.57
C LYS A 86 6.90 3.13 -8.28
N ALA A 87 7.65 2.54 -7.35
CA ALA A 87 7.12 2.14 -6.07
C ALA A 87 6.97 3.35 -5.13
N ILE A 88 5.99 3.25 -4.24
CA ILE A 88 5.79 4.14 -3.10
C ILE A 88 6.39 3.45 -1.88
N SER A 89 7.12 4.18 -1.04
CA SER A 89 7.72 3.67 0.17
C SER A 89 7.33 4.52 1.37
N LEU A 90 7.10 3.87 2.50
CA LEU A 90 6.97 4.57 3.78
C LEU A 90 8.33 5.16 4.16
N ASP A 91 8.37 6.46 4.49
CA ASP A 91 9.58 7.07 5.03
C ASP A 91 9.78 6.57 6.46
N THR A 92 10.82 5.74 6.67
CA THR A 92 11.09 5.17 7.99
C THR A 92 11.68 6.17 8.99
N THR A 93 12.04 7.38 8.54
CA THR A 93 12.58 8.46 9.38
C THR A 93 11.46 9.29 10.01
N ALA A 94 10.45 9.64 9.20
CA ALA A 94 9.30 10.45 9.63
C ALA A 94 8.06 9.61 9.97
N GLY A 95 8.03 8.35 9.55
CA GLY A 95 6.90 7.46 9.66
C GLY A 95 6.67 6.94 11.08
N ARG A 96 5.45 6.49 11.32
CA ARG A 96 4.99 5.95 12.61
C ARG A 96 4.10 4.74 12.40
N THR A 97 4.00 3.89 13.42
CA THR A 97 3.01 2.83 13.44
C THR A 97 1.61 3.42 13.33
N GLY A 98 0.79 2.82 12.47
CA GLY A 98 -0.55 3.27 12.13
C GLY A 98 -0.63 4.17 10.90
N ASP A 99 0.50 4.61 10.34
CA ASP A 99 0.55 5.34 9.07
C ASP A 99 -0.15 4.52 7.97
N LEU A 100 -0.94 5.20 7.14
CA LEU A 100 -1.90 4.59 6.25
C LEU A 100 -1.79 5.20 4.86
N PHE A 101 -1.89 4.35 3.86
CA PHE A 101 -1.93 4.73 2.47
C PHE A 101 -3.13 4.04 1.80
N ILE A 102 -3.99 4.83 1.14
CA ILE A 102 -5.13 4.32 0.39
C ILE A 102 -4.96 4.71 -1.07
N ILE A 103 -5.12 3.73 -1.95
CA ILE A 103 -4.96 3.87 -3.38
C ILE A 103 -6.13 3.24 -4.13
N ARG A 104 -6.56 3.87 -5.21
CA ARG A 104 -7.66 3.41 -6.06
C ARG A 104 -7.19 3.15 -7.48
N GLY A 105 -7.70 2.08 -8.06
CA GLY A 105 -7.48 1.74 -9.46
C GLY A 105 -8.36 2.59 -10.37
N THR A 106 -7.78 3.13 -11.43
CA THR A 106 -8.51 3.88 -12.46
C THR A 106 -9.08 2.98 -13.57
N GLY A 107 -8.59 1.74 -13.67
CA GLY A 107 -8.92 0.79 -14.73
C GLY A 107 -8.34 1.12 -16.10
N THR A 108 -7.50 2.14 -16.18
CA THR A 108 -6.76 2.49 -17.39
C THR A 108 -5.28 2.32 -17.12
N ALA A 109 -4.66 1.34 -17.75
CA ALA A 109 -3.23 1.11 -17.60
C ALA A 109 -2.41 2.33 -18.06
N GLY A 110 -1.22 2.49 -17.49
CA GLY A 110 -0.31 3.59 -17.80
C GLY A 110 0.08 4.41 -16.59
N VAL A 111 0.65 5.60 -16.82
CA VAL A 111 1.25 6.44 -15.77
C VAL A 111 0.29 6.86 -14.66
N THR A 112 -1.03 6.79 -14.89
CA THR A 112 -2.12 7.09 -13.95
C THR A 112 -2.98 5.86 -13.64
N GLY A 113 -2.42 4.66 -13.77
CA GLY A 113 -3.13 3.41 -13.48
C GLY A 113 -3.68 3.38 -12.05
N TRP A 114 -2.95 3.98 -11.11
CA TRP A 114 -3.38 4.11 -9.73
C TRP A 114 -3.35 5.56 -9.26
N VAL A 115 -4.32 5.92 -8.43
CA VAL A 115 -4.42 7.25 -7.81
C VAL A 115 -4.45 7.10 -6.30
N VAL A 116 -3.57 7.83 -5.63
CA VAL A 116 -3.57 7.96 -4.17
C VAL A 116 -4.79 8.76 -3.74
N ASP A 117 -5.61 8.14 -2.90
CA ASP A 117 -6.87 8.72 -2.42
C ASP A 117 -6.70 9.39 -1.05
N SER A 118 -5.95 8.74 -0.15
CA SER A 118 -5.69 9.26 1.18
C SER A 118 -4.33 8.82 1.70
N VAL A 119 -3.68 9.70 2.46
CA VAL A 119 -2.38 9.47 3.08
C VAL A 119 -2.41 9.96 4.52
N ILE A 120 -1.96 9.10 5.43
CA ILE A 120 -1.60 9.43 6.80
C ILE A 120 -0.12 9.07 6.97
N GLY A 121 0.66 10.01 7.49
CA GLY A 121 2.11 9.88 7.60
C GLY A 121 2.84 10.32 6.34
N THR A 122 4.13 9.98 6.25
CA THR A 122 5.00 10.41 5.14
C THR A 122 5.29 9.23 4.22
N TRP A 123 4.73 9.29 3.02
CA TRP A 123 4.95 8.32 1.96
C TRP A 123 5.64 9.00 0.79
N THR A 124 6.72 8.39 0.34
CA THR A 124 7.55 8.89 -0.76
C THR A 124 7.41 7.96 -1.96
N ARG A 125 7.69 8.45 -3.16
CA ARG A 125 7.77 7.62 -4.36
C ARG A 125 9.19 7.70 -4.88
N ALA A 126 9.72 6.57 -5.35
CA ALA A 126 10.99 6.59 -6.09
C ALA A 126 10.86 7.55 -7.29
N ALA A 127 11.89 8.38 -7.52
CA ALA A 127 11.94 9.30 -8.66
C ALA A 127 11.79 8.54 -9.99
#